data_AF-A0A0F9RY34-F1
#
_entry.id   AF-A0A0F9RY34-F1
#
_cell.length_a   1.000
_cell.length_b   1.000
_cell.length_c   1.000
_cell.angle_alpha   90.00
_cell.angle_beta   90.00
_cell.angle_gamma   90.00
#
_symmetry.space_group_name_H-M   'P 1'
#
loop_
_entity.id
_entity.type
_entity.pdbx_description
1 polymer ?
#
loop_
_entity_poly.entity_id
_entity_poly.type
_entity_poly.pdbx_seq_one_letter_code
_entity_poly.pdbx_strand_id
1 'polypeptide(L)'
;MRYTKVKRNPFLLGAKMLDHVVKEDAYNTPPYETILQTPKRKFPYISKIGRDLVGFHAEHSHKGNLLSLRFSDGRNLVADDLLLPAEGLVRENDNGLTYVSLDSEHLDIIVKCFGERVCRELLEKGHSWKDGVSIWYTSCLSLTLRRGKDTVRFYGLSSWAKGGHVPSLLNLAGISIPQNLDQQATKAEEVGWKLLHVIEPHLPPATMDLSSPSTLTTEFLLDDFNKLSIRDVPPEAQQLAYECLHAPWIEMLQMGTAHDSYDYDLNSAYPFEIARLLNIDRIGGDWKEVDEYNPRATYGFYRALINIKPHAISPIRFRKHFSLYSPYGSWIGYITQGEIGFLKRTGLGDVQVFHGWTFVPKERLTPFRATFERLLNLRQRMREEGDQLSASLLKLATARACGKFLQRIPKVNKIIEAGQVFCPIYACEVMTQTKLRLAELAWKQRKDVMSITVDGLLMSKSLRGPIDTGLKTEASGVASTVFAPLIAHVPGKLSQFDLLDHIERYPNARYLDFGSERRLTMIEALDSDNFYDAGKTIYVPMTLSMWHYNKRYWGDGLPRRSGDLLTGNWKSAPLMVEEIMLRRERR
;
A
#
# COMPACT_ATOMS: atom_id res chain seq x y z
N MET A 1 -47.05 22.03 -3.64
CA MET A 1 -45.76 21.72 -4.29
C MET A 1 -45.12 20.54 -3.60
N ARG A 2 -44.98 19.39 -4.26
CA ARG A 2 -44.28 18.21 -3.74
C ARG A 2 -42.79 18.38 -4.04
N TYR A 3 -41.95 18.44 -3.02
CA TYR A 3 -40.49 18.39 -3.18
C TYR A 3 -40.04 16.94 -3.37
N THR A 4 -39.58 16.62 -4.58
CA THR A 4 -38.93 15.34 -4.88
C THR A 4 -37.50 15.38 -4.35
N LYS A 5 -37.23 14.53 -3.36
CA LYS A 5 -35.90 14.33 -2.73
C LYS A 5 -35.00 13.58 -3.72
N VAL A 6 -34.15 14.29 -4.45
CA VAL A 6 -33.12 13.67 -5.31
C VAL A 6 -32.02 13.11 -4.41
N LYS A 7 -31.98 11.78 -4.27
CA LYS A 7 -30.84 11.06 -3.67
C LYS A 7 -29.61 11.26 -4.58
N ARG A 8 -28.72 12.20 -4.24
CA ARG A 8 -27.40 12.30 -4.88
C ARG A 8 -26.47 11.22 -4.32
N ASN A 9 -25.73 10.60 -5.24
CA ASN A 9 -24.87 9.45 -5.03
C ASN A 9 -23.52 9.87 -4.38
N PRO A 10 -23.06 9.27 -3.26
CA PRO A 10 -21.79 9.62 -2.57
C PRO A 10 -20.52 9.56 -3.43
N PHE A 11 -20.52 8.81 -4.54
CA PHE A 11 -19.32 8.66 -5.40
C PHE A 11 -18.86 9.94 -6.11
N LEU A 12 -19.75 10.94 -6.28
CA LEU A 12 -19.44 12.17 -7.03
C LEU A 12 -18.54 13.17 -6.28
N LEU A 13 -18.42 13.07 -4.95
CA LEU A 13 -17.56 13.99 -4.19
C LEU A 13 -16.08 13.55 -4.23
N GLY A 14 -15.81 12.24 -4.10
CA GLY A 14 -14.45 11.69 -4.16
C GLY A 14 -13.80 11.86 -5.53
N ALA A 15 -14.57 11.70 -6.61
CA ALA A 15 -14.09 11.92 -7.97
C ALA A 15 -13.65 13.38 -8.23
N LYS A 16 -14.37 14.37 -7.67
CA LYS A 16 -14.00 15.80 -7.84
C LYS A 16 -12.73 16.20 -7.11
N MET A 17 -12.46 15.63 -5.93
CA MET A 17 -11.20 15.84 -5.22
C MET A 17 -10.02 15.22 -5.99
N LEU A 18 -10.21 14.01 -6.54
CA LEU A 18 -9.17 13.32 -7.33
C LEU A 18 -8.88 14.02 -8.67
N ASP A 19 -9.89 14.56 -9.35
CA ASP A 19 -9.71 15.35 -10.58
C ASP A 19 -8.91 16.64 -10.36
N HIS A 20 -8.98 17.24 -9.16
CA HIS A 20 -8.20 18.44 -8.83
C HIS A 20 -6.72 18.11 -8.56
N VAL A 21 -6.45 16.99 -7.87
CA VAL A 21 -5.09 16.52 -7.55
C VAL A 21 -4.36 15.99 -8.79
N VAL A 22 -5.04 15.24 -9.67
CA VAL A 22 -4.43 14.77 -10.93
C VAL A 22 -4.10 15.93 -11.88
N LYS A 23 -4.87 17.03 -11.81
CA LYS A 23 -4.55 18.25 -12.57
C LYS A 23 -3.38 19.01 -11.95
N GLU A 24 -3.26 19.14 -10.62
CA GLU A 24 -2.11 19.83 -10.02
C GLU A 24 -0.77 19.11 -10.23
N ASP A 25 -0.76 17.77 -10.32
CA ASP A 25 0.45 17.01 -10.71
C ASP A 25 0.91 17.30 -12.16
N ALA A 26 0.07 17.91 -13.00
CA ALA A 26 0.37 18.27 -14.39
C ALA A 26 0.63 19.77 -14.63
N TYR A 27 0.37 20.64 -13.66
CA TYR A 27 0.45 22.10 -13.81
C TYR A 27 1.54 22.72 -12.91
N ASN A 28 2.80 22.53 -13.31
CA ASN A 28 3.92 23.38 -12.87
C ASN A 28 4.81 23.80 -14.07
N THR A 29 4.16 24.24 -15.16
CA THR A 29 4.78 24.94 -16.31
C THR A 29 3.71 25.82 -17.01
N PRO A 30 4.06 26.98 -17.59
CA PRO A 30 3.10 27.98 -18.09
C PRO A 30 2.47 27.59 -19.45
N PRO A 31 1.32 28.16 -19.85
CA PRO A 31 0.47 27.60 -20.88
C PRO A 31 0.94 27.96 -22.29
N TYR A 32 0.84 27.00 -23.21
CA TYR A 32 0.69 27.26 -24.64
C TYR A 32 -0.57 26.54 -25.13
N GLU A 33 -1.51 27.34 -25.64
CA GLU A 33 -2.68 26.89 -26.40
C GLU A 33 -2.26 26.37 -27.77
N THR A 34 -2.81 25.23 -28.24
CA THR A 34 -3.45 25.20 -29.57
C THR A 34 -4.46 24.05 -29.72
N ILE A 35 -5.56 24.44 -30.35
CA ILE A 35 -6.74 23.77 -30.91
C ILE A 35 -6.42 22.49 -31.72
N LEU A 36 -7.30 21.48 -31.64
CA LEU A 36 -7.96 20.84 -32.80
C LEU A 36 -9.10 19.91 -32.35
N GLN A 37 -10.33 20.31 -32.70
CA GLN A 37 -11.54 19.50 -32.63
C GLN A 37 -11.69 18.68 -33.92
N THR A 38 -12.19 17.44 -33.83
CA THR A 38 -12.83 16.77 -34.98
C THR A 38 -14.09 15.99 -34.53
N PRO A 39 -15.07 15.81 -35.43
CA PRO A 39 -16.49 15.71 -35.07
C PRO A 39 -16.97 14.26 -34.87
N LYS A 40 -17.88 14.09 -33.90
CA LYS A 40 -18.64 12.84 -33.69
C LYS A 40 -19.69 12.68 -34.78
N ARG A 41 -19.62 11.60 -35.57
CA ARG A 41 -20.74 11.11 -36.39
C ARG A 41 -21.63 10.18 -35.55
N LYS A 42 -22.94 10.43 -35.57
CA LYS A 42 -24.03 9.53 -35.10
C LYS A 42 -24.67 8.87 -36.31
N PHE A 43 -25.06 7.60 -36.23
CA PHE A 43 -26.18 6.95 -36.95
C PHE A 43 -26.53 5.59 -36.26
N PRO A 44 -27.65 4.90 -36.56
CA PRO A 44 -28.97 5.07 -35.95
C PRO A 44 -29.47 3.80 -35.20
N TYR A 45 -30.57 3.96 -34.47
CA TYR A 45 -31.31 2.89 -33.77
C TYR A 45 -31.86 1.82 -34.72
N ILE A 46 -31.71 0.53 -34.37
CA ILE A 46 -32.66 -0.55 -34.70
C ILE A 46 -32.88 -1.44 -33.45
N SER A 47 -34.11 -1.93 -33.35
CA SER A 47 -34.88 -2.41 -32.22
C SER A 47 -34.69 -3.89 -31.82
N LYS A 48 -34.72 -4.12 -30.50
CA LYS A 48 -35.52 -5.14 -29.76
C LYS A 48 -35.33 -6.62 -30.12
N ILE A 49 -34.52 -7.36 -29.34
CA ILE A 49 -34.65 -8.81 -29.08
C ILE A 49 -34.41 -9.08 -27.58
N GLY A 50 -35.00 -10.16 -27.07
CA GLY A 50 -35.33 -10.49 -25.67
C GLY A 50 -34.21 -10.50 -24.62
N ARG A 51 -34.66 -10.48 -23.36
CA ARG A 51 -33.90 -10.30 -22.12
C ARG A 51 -33.14 -11.56 -21.67
N ASP A 52 -32.08 -11.28 -20.91
CA ASP A 52 -31.42 -12.09 -19.87
C ASP A 52 -30.58 -13.31 -20.30
N LEU A 53 -29.30 -13.05 -20.65
CA LEU A 53 -28.17 -13.98 -20.54
C LEU A 53 -26.83 -13.20 -20.53
N VAL A 54 -25.94 -13.53 -19.60
CA VAL A 54 -24.54 -13.06 -19.60
C VAL A 54 -23.73 -14.15 -20.31
N GLY A 55 -23.12 -13.83 -21.46
CA GLY A 55 -22.37 -14.81 -22.26
C GLY A 55 -21.14 -14.19 -22.92
N PHE A 56 -20.19 -15.05 -23.27
CA PHE A 56 -19.12 -14.72 -24.21
C PHE A 56 -19.76 -14.44 -25.57
N HIS A 57 -19.38 -13.32 -26.20
CA HIS A 57 -19.73 -13.10 -27.60
C HIS A 57 -18.45 -12.95 -28.40
N ALA A 58 -18.14 -13.97 -29.20
CA ALA A 58 -17.10 -13.91 -30.22
C ALA A 58 -17.78 -13.45 -31.51
N GLU A 59 -17.42 -12.27 -31.99
CA GLU A 59 -17.79 -11.80 -33.34
C GLU A 59 -16.57 -11.96 -34.24
N HIS A 60 -16.73 -12.71 -35.33
CA HIS A 60 -15.72 -12.78 -36.38
C HIS A 60 -15.75 -11.48 -37.18
N SER A 61 -14.68 -10.69 -37.13
CA SER A 61 -14.52 -9.54 -38.01
C SER A 61 -14.24 -10.05 -39.43
N HIS A 62 -15.07 -9.70 -40.41
CA HIS A 62 -14.75 -9.98 -41.83
C HIS A 62 -13.56 -9.15 -42.36
N LYS A 63 -13.00 -8.24 -41.56
CA LYS A 63 -11.78 -7.48 -41.88
C LYS A 63 -10.64 -7.90 -40.97
N GLY A 64 -9.77 -8.75 -41.51
CA GLY A 64 -8.61 -9.33 -40.83
C GLY A 64 -9.01 -10.55 -40.01
N ASN A 65 -8.39 -11.71 -40.25
CA ASN A 65 -8.61 -12.99 -39.59
C ASN A 65 -8.30 -12.90 -38.08
N LEU A 66 -9.12 -12.16 -37.35
CA LEU A 66 -8.96 -11.85 -35.94
C LEU A 66 -10.29 -12.15 -35.23
N LEU A 67 -10.20 -12.97 -34.19
CA LEU A 67 -11.27 -13.27 -33.26
C LEU A 67 -11.35 -12.14 -32.24
N SER A 68 -12.49 -11.46 -32.20
CA SER A 68 -12.76 -10.37 -31.25
C SER A 68 -13.45 -10.92 -30.02
N LEU A 69 -12.77 -10.92 -28.86
CA LEU A 69 -13.38 -11.31 -27.59
C LEU A 69 -13.93 -10.07 -26.87
N ARG A 70 -15.25 -9.94 -26.83
CA ARG A 70 -15.94 -8.87 -26.09
C ARG A 70 -16.33 -9.29 -24.70
N PHE A 71 -16.09 -8.40 -23.75
CA PHE A 71 -16.49 -8.55 -22.36
C PHE A 71 -17.60 -7.53 -22.04
N SER A 72 -18.77 -8.01 -21.63
CA SER A 72 -19.85 -7.15 -21.14
C SER A 72 -20.40 -7.67 -19.81
N ASP A 73 -20.86 -6.77 -18.96
CA ASP A 73 -21.54 -7.10 -17.70
C ASP A 73 -23.08 -7.19 -17.85
N GLY A 74 -23.57 -7.24 -19.09
CA GLY A 74 -24.98 -7.24 -19.43
C GLY A 74 -25.63 -5.84 -19.47
N ARG A 75 -24.91 -4.75 -19.14
CA ARG A 75 -25.41 -3.37 -19.33
C ARG A 75 -24.41 -2.43 -19.99
N ASN A 76 -23.10 -2.66 -19.82
CA ASN A 76 -22.04 -1.89 -20.45
C ASN A 76 -20.93 -2.82 -20.98
N LEU A 77 -20.23 -2.35 -22.01
CA LEU A 77 -18.97 -2.94 -22.47
C LEU A 77 -17.90 -2.68 -21.40
N VAL A 78 -17.22 -3.74 -20.94
CA VAL A 78 -16.27 -3.67 -19.81
C VAL A 78 -14.82 -3.57 -20.27
N ALA A 79 -14.50 -4.04 -21.48
CA ALA A 79 -13.18 -3.91 -22.12
C ALA A 79 -13.31 -3.99 -23.65
N ASP A 80 -12.46 -3.24 -24.36
CA ASP A 80 -12.37 -3.30 -25.82
C ASP A 80 -11.57 -4.52 -26.30
N ASP A 81 -11.90 -4.94 -27.52
CA ASP A 81 -11.61 -6.20 -28.18
C ASP A 81 -10.20 -6.77 -27.98
N LEU A 82 -10.10 -7.94 -27.32
CA LEU A 82 -8.90 -8.78 -27.43
C LEU A 82 -8.95 -9.44 -28.81
N LEU A 83 -7.99 -9.10 -29.68
CA LEU A 83 -7.90 -9.61 -31.05
C LEU A 83 -6.90 -10.77 -31.08
N LEU A 84 -7.40 -11.99 -31.28
CA LEU A 84 -6.56 -13.19 -31.47
C LEU A 84 -6.56 -13.58 -32.96
N PRO A 85 -5.46 -14.08 -33.55
CA PRO A 85 -5.49 -14.64 -34.91
C PRO A 85 -6.53 -15.78 -34.99
N ALA A 86 -7.52 -15.67 -35.87
CA ALA A 86 -8.63 -16.62 -35.98
C ALA A 86 -8.24 -17.93 -36.70
N GLU A 87 -7.11 -17.93 -37.40
CA GLU A 87 -6.62 -19.07 -38.17
C GLU A 87 -6.28 -20.25 -37.23
N GLY A 88 -7.00 -21.36 -37.40
CA GLY A 88 -6.83 -22.59 -36.62
C GLY A 88 -7.72 -22.70 -35.38
N LEU A 89 -8.20 -21.57 -34.85
CA LEU A 89 -9.04 -21.52 -33.64
C LEU A 89 -10.52 -21.72 -33.94
N VAL A 90 -11.00 -21.33 -35.11
CA VAL A 90 -12.43 -21.41 -35.46
C VAL A 90 -12.72 -22.65 -36.30
N ARG A 91 -13.57 -23.55 -35.81
CA ARG A 91 -14.07 -24.70 -36.58
C ARG A 91 -15.59 -24.67 -36.65
N GLU A 92 -16.11 -24.89 -37.86
CA GLU A 92 -17.53 -25.14 -38.10
C GLU A 92 -17.76 -26.65 -38.07
N ASN A 93 -18.81 -27.11 -37.38
CA ASN A 93 -19.31 -28.47 -37.60
C ASN A 93 -20.41 -28.49 -38.66
N ASP A 94 -20.80 -29.70 -39.05
CA ASP A 94 -21.82 -29.99 -40.06
C ASP A 94 -23.22 -29.40 -39.77
N ASN A 95 -23.44 -28.84 -38.57
CA ASN A 95 -24.68 -28.20 -38.16
C ASN A 95 -24.60 -26.65 -38.19
N GLY A 96 -23.52 -26.08 -38.73
CA GLY A 96 -23.34 -24.62 -38.86
C GLY A 96 -23.06 -23.91 -37.53
N LEU A 97 -22.65 -24.64 -36.49
CA LEU A 97 -22.22 -24.06 -35.21
C LEU A 97 -20.71 -23.84 -35.23
N THR A 98 -20.33 -22.57 -35.08
CA THR A 98 -18.94 -22.14 -34.94
C THR A 98 -18.47 -22.34 -33.50
N TYR A 99 -17.40 -23.11 -33.27
CA TYR A 99 -16.76 -23.24 -31.97
C TYR A 99 -15.28 -22.88 -32.03
N VAL A 100 -14.78 -22.37 -30.91
CA VAL A 100 -13.37 -22.05 -30.72
C VAL A 100 -12.66 -23.30 -30.18
N SER A 101 -11.82 -23.93 -31.00
CA SER A 101 -10.96 -25.04 -30.62
C SER A 101 -9.64 -24.49 -30.08
N LEU A 102 -9.47 -24.47 -28.77
CA LEU A 102 -8.18 -24.18 -28.15
C LEU A 102 -7.23 -25.36 -28.39
N ASP A 103 -6.11 -25.12 -29.06
CA ASP A 103 -5.10 -26.16 -29.31
C ASP A 103 -4.22 -26.43 -28.07
N SER A 104 -3.24 -27.33 -28.23
CA SER A 104 -2.33 -27.72 -27.17
C SER A 104 -1.52 -26.56 -26.58
N GLU A 105 -1.18 -25.52 -27.34
CA GLU A 105 -0.42 -24.37 -26.80
C GLU A 105 -1.32 -23.46 -25.94
N HIS A 106 -2.58 -23.28 -26.33
CA HIS A 106 -3.56 -22.55 -25.53
C HIS A 106 -3.95 -23.32 -24.26
N LEU A 107 -4.10 -24.64 -24.38
CA LEU A 107 -4.28 -25.54 -23.24
C LEU A 107 -3.05 -25.55 -22.34
N ASP A 108 -1.84 -25.44 -22.88
CA ASP A 108 -0.61 -25.36 -22.09
C ASP A 108 -0.53 -24.05 -21.30
N ILE A 109 -0.99 -22.92 -21.85
CA ILE A 109 -1.13 -21.65 -21.10
C ILE A 109 -2.16 -21.79 -19.97
N ILE A 110 -3.31 -22.42 -20.25
CA ILE A 110 -4.37 -22.69 -19.26
C ILE A 110 -3.86 -23.65 -18.17
N VAL A 111 -3.21 -24.74 -18.54
CA VAL A 111 -2.61 -25.74 -17.63
C VAL A 111 -1.47 -25.13 -16.82
N LYS A 112 -0.63 -24.26 -17.40
CA LYS A 112 0.42 -23.52 -16.68
C LYS A 112 -0.15 -22.47 -15.72
N CYS A 113 -1.33 -21.91 -16.00
CA CYS A 113 -2.01 -20.93 -15.14
C CYS A 113 -2.79 -21.58 -14.00
N PHE A 114 -3.45 -22.72 -14.24
CA PHE A 114 -4.39 -23.34 -13.31
C PHE A 114 -3.85 -24.59 -12.61
N GLY A 115 -2.81 -25.21 -13.16
CA GLY A 115 -2.32 -26.49 -12.71
C GLY A 115 -2.95 -27.68 -13.39
N GLU A 116 -2.15 -28.72 -13.59
CA GLU A 116 -2.56 -29.92 -14.32
C GLU A 116 -3.70 -30.63 -13.60
N ARG A 117 -3.66 -30.68 -12.25
CA ARG A 117 -4.70 -31.35 -11.45
C ARG A 117 -6.05 -30.62 -11.49
N VAL A 118 -6.05 -29.27 -11.45
CA VAL A 118 -7.28 -28.47 -11.51
C VAL A 118 -7.91 -28.56 -12.89
N CYS A 119 -7.10 -28.52 -13.95
CA CYS A 119 -7.57 -28.75 -15.31
C CYS A 119 -8.15 -30.16 -15.46
N ARG A 120 -7.50 -31.16 -14.87
CA ARG A 120 -8.01 -32.55 -14.86
C ARG A 120 -9.30 -32.69 -14.05
N GLU A 121 -9.42 -32.08 -12.88
CA GLU A 121 -10.65 -32.11 -12.07
C GLU A 121 -11.83 -31.39 -12.76
N LEU A 122 -11.56 -30.31 -13.52
CA LEU A 122 -12.56 -29.61 -14.35
C LEU A 122 -13.01 -30.46 -15.56
N LEU A 123 -12.10 -31.27 -16.11
CA LEU A 123 -12.36 -32.23 -17.21
C LEU A 123 -13.06 -33.51 -16.73
N GLU A 124 -12.61 -34.10 -15.63
CA GLU A 124 -13.06 -35.38 -15.06
C GLU A 124 -14.45 -35.27 -14.41
N LYS A 125 -14.82 -34.09 -13.89
CA LYS A 125 -16.18 -33.85 -13.37
C LYS A 125 -17.26 -33.72 -14.47
N GLY A 126 -16.89 -33.91 -15.75
CA GLY A 126 -17.86 -34.16 -16.82
C GLY A 126 -18.91 -33.06 -17.01
N HIS A 127 -18.58 -31.81 -16.67
CA HIS A 127 -19.49 -30.71 -16.96
C HIS A 127 -19.29 -30.31 -18.42
N SER A 128 -20.15 -30.83 -19.29
CA SER A 128 -20.38 -30.15 -20.57
C SER A 128 -20.64 -28.68 -20.26
N TRP A 129 -19.99 -27.77 -21.00
CA TRP A 129 -19.94 -26.33 -20.76
C TRP A 129 -21.31 -25.60 -20.94
N LYS A 130 -22.42 -26.29 -20.67
CA LYS A 130 -23.81 -25.82 -20.78
C LYS A 130 -24.34 -25.11 -19.53
N ASP A 131 -23.68 -25.24 -18.38
CA ASP A 131 -24.21 -24.76 -17.09
C ASP A 131 -23.73 -23.35 -16.65
N GLY A 132 -23.30 -22.51 -17.60
CA GLY A 132 -23.05 -21.09 -17.32
C GLY A 132 -21.93 -20.82 -16.31
N VAL A 133 -20.89 -21.67 -16.31
CA VAL A 133 -19.67 -21.42 -15.53
C VAL A 133 -18.79 -20.43 -16.31
N SER A 134 -18.50 -19.27 -15.71
CA SER A 134 -17.53 -18.31 -16.27
C SER A 134 -16.28 -18.25 -15.42
N ILE A 135 -15.12 -18.33 -16.08
CA ILE A 135 -13.80 -18.27 -15.47
C ILE A 135 -13.20 -16.90 -15.77
N TRP A 136 -12.82 -16.18 -14.72
CA TRP A 136 -12.15 -14.89 -14.84
C TRP A 136 -10.80 -14.95 -14.16
N TYR A 137 -9.76 -14.68 -14.93
CA TYR A 137 -8.42 -14.42 -14.40
C TYR A 137 -8.19 -12.92 -14.33
N THR A 138 -7.58 -12.43 -13.24
CA THR A 138 -7.13 -11.04 -13.17
C THR A 138 -5.65 -10.97 -12.78
N SER A 139 -4.95 -9.94 -13.25
CA SER A 139 -3.50 -9.69 -13.09
C SER A 139 -2.94 -9.74 -11.65
N CYS A 140 -3.80 -9.78 -10.64
CA CYS A 140 -3.48 -9.93 -9.23
C CYS A 140 -3.58 -11.38 -8.69
N LEU A 141 -3.51 -12.39 -9.58
CA LEU A 141 -3.56 -13.82 -9.22
C LEU A 141 -4.90 -14.24 -8.58
N SER A 142 -6.02 -13.64 -8.99
CA SER A 142 -7.34 -14.25 -8.78
C SER A 142 -7.80 -15.10 -9.94
N LEU A 143 -8.28 -16.29 -9.61
CA LEU A 143 -9.20 -17.11 -10.38
C LEU A 143 -10.60 -16.92 -9.78
N THR A 144 -11.54 -16.35 -10.53
CA THR A 144 -12.96 -16.30 -10.14
C THR A 144 -13.75 -17.34 -10.93
N LEU A 145 -14.35 -18.29 -10.23
CA LEU A 145 -15.33 -19.23 -10.77
C LEU A 145 -16.73 -18.74 -10.43
N ARG A 146 -17.58 -18.54 -11.44
CA ARG A 146 -18.96 -18.13 -11.23
C ARG A 146 -19.91 -19.15 -11.82
N ARG A 147 -20.87 -19.65 -11.04
CA ARG A 147 -21.95 -20.55 -11.47
C ARG A 147 -23.29 -19.93 -11.08
N GLY A 148 -24.03 -19.40 -12.04
CA GLY A 148 -25.28 -18.66 -11.75
C GLY A 148 -25.04 -17.39 -10.90
N LYS A 149 -25.63 -17.33 -9.70
CA LYS A 149 -25.43 -16.22 -8.75
C LYS A 149 -24.20 -16.40 -7.85
N ASP A 150 -23.69 -17.62 -7.76
CA ASP A 150 -22.61 -17.96 -6.84
C ASP A 150 -21.26 -17.64 -7.48
N THR A 151 -20.40 -16.94 -6.73
CA THR A 151 -19.07 -16.50 -7.18
C THR A 151 -18.05 -16.94 -6.16
N VAL A 152 -17.09 -17.77 -6.58
CA VAL A 152 -15.97 -18.22 -5.76
C VAL A 152 -14.70 -17.61 -6.34
N ARG A 153 -13.91 -16.91 -5.51
CA ARG A 153 -12.65 -16.30 -5.96
C ARG A 153 -11.46 -16.92 -5.23
N PHE A 154 -10.59 -17.59 -5.98
CA PHE A 154 -9.33 -18.17 -5.53
C PHE A 154 -8.22 -17.17 -5.80
N TYR A 155 -7.51 -16.69 -4.78
CA TYR A 155 -6.35 -15.81 -4.96
C TYR A 155 -5.07 -16.54 -4.54
N GLY A 156 -4.01 -16.44 -5.34
CA GLY A 156 -2.71 -17.05 -5.02
C GLY A 156 -2.05 -16.40 -3.80
N LEU A 157 -1.44 -17.21 -2.92
CA LEU A 157 -0.67 -16.81 -1.72
C LEU A 157 0.25 -15.61 -1.93
N SER A 158 0.82 -15.46 -3.13
CA SER A 158 1.61 -14.29 -3.57
C SER A 158 1.02 -12.91 -3.20
N SER A 159 -0.32 -12.77 -3.14
CA SER A 159 -1.04 -11.54 -2.75
C SER A 159 -1.03 -11.29 -1.23
N TRP A 160 -0.99 -12.36 -0.44
CA TRP A 160 -0.68 -12.36 1.00
C TRP A 160 0.82 -12.08 1.26
N ALA A 161 1.64 -12.33 0.24
CA ALA A 161 3.08 -12.48 0.27
C ALA A 161 3.90 -11.34 -0.35
N LYS A 162 3.27 -10.21 -0.72
CA LYS A 162 4.02 -9.00 -1.09
C LYS A 162 4.71 -8.44 0.17
N GLY A 163 6.01 -8.71 0.27
CA GLY A 163 6.88 -8.40 1.40
C GLY A 163 7.53 -9.69 1.91
N GLY A 164 8.85 -9.70 2.13
CA GLY A 164 9.72 -10.87 2.37
C GLY A 164 9.40 -11.78 3.57
N HIS A 165 8.17 -11.79 4.08
CA HIS A 165 7.66 -12.65 5.16
C HIS A 165 7.06 -13.96 4.65
N VAL A 166 6.99 -14.19 3.33
CA VAL A 166 6.42 -15.41 2.72
C VAL A 166 7.08 -16.68 3.22
N PRO A 167 8.43 -16.78 3.21
CA PRO A 167 9.09 -17.98 3.70
C PRO A 167 8.75 -18.21 5.17
N SER A 168 8.69 -17.14 5.97
CA SER A 168 8.33 -17.26 7.39
C SER A 168 6.89 -17.75 7.61
N LEU A 169 5.89 -17.26 6.87
CA LEU A 169 4.51 -17.71 7.02
C LEU A 169 4.32 -19.14 6.52
N LEU A 170 4.94 -19.49 5.39
CA LEU A 170 4.90 -20.86 4.87
C LEU A 170 5.60 -21.82 5.83
N ASN A 171 6.79 -21.46 6.35
CA ASN A 171 7.48 -22.25 7.35
C ASN A 171 6.64 -22.40 8.63
N LEU A 172 6.02 -21.33 9.12
CA LEU A 172 5.12 -21.36 10.29
C LEU A 172 3.89 -22.25 10.04
N ALA A 173 3.41 -22.32 8.81
CA ALA A 173 2.33 -23.21 8.42
C ALA A 173 2.80 -24.67 8.16
N GLY A 174 4.09 -24.98 8.37
CA GLY A 174 4.66 -26.30 8.12
C GLY A 174 4.83 -26.62 6.62
N ILE A 175 4.88 -25.58 5.78
CA ILE A 175 4.93 -25.69 4.33
C ILE A 175 6.37 -25.44 3.87
N SER A 176 7.06 -26.49 3.42
CA SER A 176 8.26 -26.33 2.59
C SER A 176 7.88 -25.64 1.29
N ILE A 177 8.70 -24.68 0.83
CA ILE A 177 8.44 -23.92 -0.41
C ILE A 177 8.23 -24.92 -1.56
N PRO A 178 7.02 -25.07 -2.11
CA PRO A 178 6.76 -26.06 -3.14
C PRO A 178 7.43 -25.63 -4.44
N GLN A 179 8.09 -26.56 -5.13
CA GLN A 179 8.69 -26.29 -6.44
C GLN A 179 7.63 -26.16 -7.56
N ASN A 180 6.37 -26.58 -7.32
CA ASN A 180 5.27 -26.51 -8.29
C ASN A 180 4.13 -25.58 -7.81
N LEU A 181 3.59 -24.80 -8.74
CA LEU A 181 2.47 -23.85 -8.61
C LEU A 181 1.23 -24.42 -7.93
N ASP A 182 0.87 -25.66 -8.27
CA ASP A 182 -0.37 -26.29 -7.81
C ASP A 182 -0.32 -26.55 -6.31
N GLN A 183 0.85 -27.00 -5.85
CA GLN A 183 1.09 -27.21 -4.43
C GLN A 183 1.11 -25.90 -3.67
N GLN A 184 1.57 -24.79 -4.28
CA GLN A 184 1.50 -23.45 -3.67
C GLN A 184 0.05 -22.95 -3.54
N ALA A 185 -0.77 -23.14 -4.57
CA ALA A 185 -2.17 -22.70 -4.57
C ALA A 185 -3.03 -23.47 -3.56
N THR A 186 -2.95 -24.80 -3.53
CA THR A 186 -3.69 -25.62 -2.55
C THR A 186 -3.33 -25.27 -1.12
N LYS A 187 -2.05 -25.02 -0.84
CA LYS A 187 -1.60 -24.60 0.50
C LYS A 187 -1.95 -23.16 0.83
N ALA A 188 -2.10 -22.29 -0.18
CA ALA A 188 -2.65 -20.95 0.01
C ALA A 188 -4.05 -20.99 0.56
N GLU A 189 -4.87 -21.81 -0.09
CA GLU A 189 -6.23 -22.05 0.30
C GLU A 189 -6.30 -22.66 1.70
N GLU A 190 -5.47 -23.66 2.02
CA GLU A 190 -5.41 -24.25 3.36
C GLU A 190 -5.06 -23.21 4.44
N VAL A 191 -4.06 -22.36 4.21
CA VAL A 191 -3.70 -21.26 5.13
C VAL A 191 -4.83 -20.24 5.25
N GLY A 192 -5.50 -19.91 4.15
CA GLY A 192 -6.65 -19.02 4.13
C GLY A 192 -7.84 -19.58 4.92
N TRP A 193 -8.14 -20.87 4.79
CA TRP A 193 -9.20 -21.54 5.56
C TRP A 193 -8.86 -21.69 7.03
N LYS A 194 -7.60 -21.98 7.38
CA LYS A 194 -7.11 -21.97 8.76
C LYS A 194 -7.30 -20.59 9.38
N LEU A 195 -6.94 -19.55 8.64
CA LEU A 195 -7.16 -18.17 9.08
C LEU A 195 -8.64 -17.86 9.30
N LEU A 196 -9.49 -18.24 8.34
CA LEU A 196 -10.92 -18.03 8.47
C LEU A 196 -11.45 -18.69 9.74
N HIS A 197 -11.13 -19.97 9.97
CA HIS A 197 -11.58 -20.68 11.18
C HIS A 197 -11.14 -20.00 12.48
N VAL A 198 -9.95 -19.40 12.50
CA VAL A 198 -9.44 -18.72 13.71
C VAL A 198 -10.10 -17.36 13.92
N ILE A 199 -10.40 -16.62 12.84
CA ILE A 199 -10.95 -15.26 12.95
C ILE A 199 -12.49 -15.26 12.92
N GLU A 200 -13.13 -16.23 12.28
CA GLU A 200 -14.59 -16.32 12.11
C GLU A 200 -15.37 -16.21 13.43
N PRO A 201 -14.98 -16.87 14.54
CA PRO A 201 -15.65 -16.69 15.84
C PRO A 201 -15.56 -15.26 16.39
N HIS A 202 -14.69 -14.44 15.83
CA HIS A 202 -14.36 -13.09 16.27
C HIS A 202 -14.78 -12.01 15.25
N LEU A 203 -15.35 -12.42 14.12
CA LEU A 203 -15.81 -11.55 13.05
C LEU A 203 -17.34 -11.49 12.98
N PRO A 204 -17.92 -10.41 12.41
CA PRO A 204 -19.33 -10.40 12.05
C PRO A 204 -19.63 -11.51 11.02
N PRO A 205 -20.85 -12.10 11.02
CA PRO A 205 -21.25 -13.18 10.12
C PRO A 205 -21.50 -12.73 8.66
N ALA A 206 -20.67 -11.85 8.11
CA ALA A 206 -20.77 -11.36 6.74
C ALA A 206 -20.01 -12.24 5.74
N THR A 207 -20.36 -12.14 4.46
CA THR A 207 -19.69 -12.83 3.35
C THR A 207 -18.21 -12.44 3.28
N MET A 208 -17.34 -13.28 3.81
CA MET A 208 -15.91 -12.98 3.86
C MET A 208 -15.25 -13.22 2.51
N ASP A 209 -14.77 -12.14 1.89
CA ASP A 209 -13.82 -12.24 0.80
C ASP A 209 -12.41 -12.39 1.39
N LEU A 210 -11.85 -13.61 1.31
CA LEU A 210 -10.49 -13.95 1.76
C LEU A 210 -9.42 -13.68 0.69
N SER A 211 -9.73 -12.85 -0.30
CA SER A 211 -8.81 -12.51 -1.38
C SER A 211 -7.46 -11.96 -0.92
N SER A 212 -7.44 -11.29 0.23
CA SER A 212 -6.20 -10.77 0.83
C SER A 212 -6.37 -10.45 2.32
N PRO A 213 -5.28 -10.32 3.11
CA PRO A 213 -5.37 -9.79 4.46
C PRO A 213 -6.03 -8.40 4.48
N SER A 214 -5.85 -7.62 3.41
CA SER A 214 -6.45 -6.30 3.26
C SER A 214 -7.98 -6.37 3.16
N THR A 215 -8.55 -7.46 2.67
CA THR A 215 -10.00 -7.56 2.51
C THR A 215 -10.65 -7.77 3.88
N LEU A 216 -10.10 -8.67 4.70
CA LEU A 216 -10.43 -8.81 6.12
C LEU A 216 -10.33 -7.48 6.88
N THR A 217 -9.29 -6.69 6.59
CA THR A 217 -9.15 -5.35 7.15
C THR A 217 -10.33 -4.43 6.85
N THR A 218 -10.87 -4.52 5.62
CA THR A 218 -12.04 -3.71 5.22
C THR A 218 -13.23 -4.07 6.11
N GLU A 219 -13.50 -5.35 6.30
CA GLU A 219 -14.60 -5.83 7.13
C GLU A 219 -14.46 -5.36 8.59
N PHE A 220 -13.25 -5.41 9.17
CA PHE A 220 -13.01 -4.88 10.52
C PHE A 220 -13.34 -3.38 10.65
N LEU A 221 -13.07 -2.61 9.60
CA LEU A 221 -13.29 -1.17 9.61
C LEU A 221 -14.71 -0.79 9.24
N LEU A 222 -15.36 -1.52 8.33
CA LEU A 222 -16.55 -1.08 7.64
C LEU A 222 -17.73 -0.88 8.59
N ASP A 223 -17.92 -1.77 9.56
CA ASP A 223 -19.00 -1.67 10.55
C ASP A 223 -18.86 -0.41 11.42
N ASP A 224 -17.67 -0.14 11.93
CA ASP A 224 -17.41 1.04 12.75
C ASP A 224 -17.40 2.32 11.90
N PHE A 225 -16.91 2.24 10.68
CA PHE A 225 -16.86 3.37 9.74
C PHE A 225 -18.26 3.77 9.25
N ASN A 226 -19.15 2.81 8.99
CA ASN A 226 -20.52 3.06 8.56
C ASN A 226 -21.39 3.76 9.62
N LYS A 227 -20.98 3.68 10.91
CA LYS A 227 -21.63 4.43 12.00
C LYS A 227 -21.28 5.93 11.96
N LEU A 228 -20.25 6.31 11.20
CA LEU A 228 -19.79 7.69 11.09
C LEU A 228 -20.51 8.42 9.96
N SER A 229 -20.92 9.65 10.23
CA SER A 229 -21.45 10.54 9.19
C SER A 229 -20.33 11.31 8.52
N ILE A 230 -19.43 10.62 7.78
CA ILE A 230 -18.26 11.24 7.11
C ILE A 230 -18.64 12.37 6.15
N ARG A 231 -19.88 12.38 5.63
CA ARG A 231 -20.40 13.46 4.79
C ARG A 231 -20.54 14.80 5.52
N ASP A 232 -20.57 14.77 6.84
CA ASP A 232 -20.64 15.96 7.69
C ASP A 232 -19.25 16.60 7.87
N VAL A 233 -18.18 15.93 7.44
CA VAL A 233 -16.82 16.46 7.47
C VAL A 233 -16.59 17.39 6.27
N PRO A 234 -16.12 18.64 6.49
CA PRO A 234 -15.83 19.57 5.40
C PRO A 234 -14.88 18.98 4.35
N PRO A 235 -15.23 19.03 3.05
CA PRO A 235 -14.36 18.53 1.98
C PRO A 235 -12.96 19.17 1.99
N GLU A 236 -12.87 20.46 2.33
CA GLU A 236 -11.64 21.23 2.42
C GLU A 236 -10.74 20.73 3.56
N ALA A 237 -11.33 20.31 4.70
CA ALA A 237 -10.60 19.67 5.78
C ALA A 237 -10.02 18.32 5.34
N GLN A 238 -10.78 17.53 4.56
CA GLN A 238 -10.28 16.28 3.99
C GLN A 238 -9.15 16.52 2.98
N GLN A 239 -9.25 17.56 2.15
CA GLN A 239 -8.20 17.93 1.21
C GLN A 239 -6.92 18.34 1.96
N LEU A 240 -7.02 19.25 2.93
CA LEU A 240 -5.85 19.68 3.70
C LEU A 240 -5.21 18.52 4.47
N ALA A 241 -6.01 17.61 5.03
CA ALA A 241 -5.48 16.40 5.66
C ALA A 241 -4.71 15.54 4.65
N TYR A 242 -5.24 15.41 3.42
CA TYR A 242 -4.56 14.71 2.33
C TYR A 242 -3.23 15.38 1.95
N GLU A 243 -3.19 16.72 1.88
CA GLU A 243 -1.96 17.48 1.62
C GLU A 243 -0.93 17.35 2.76
N CYS A 244 -1.40 17.21 4.00
CA CYS A 244 -0.55 16.95 5.16
C CYS A 244 -0.01 15.52 5.20
N LEU A 245 -0.45 14.61 4.32
CA LEU A 245 0.07 13.24 4.27
C LEU A 245 1.50 13.22 3.73
N HIS A 246 2.43 13.24 4.67
CA HIS A 246 3.82 12.88 4.44
C HIS A 246 3.97 11.36 4.50
N ALA A 247 4.87 10.78 3.69
CA ALA A 247 5.12 9.35 3.80
C ALA A 247 5.77 9.02 5.16
N PRO A 248 5.79 7.73 5.57
CA PRO A 248 6.38 7.32 6.83
C PRO A 248 7.78 7.87 7.05
N TRP A 249 8.14 8.11 8.31
CA TRP A 249 9.45 8.66 8.64
C TRP A 249 10.53 7.60 8.49
N ILE A 250 11.26 7.70 7.38
CA ILE A 250 12.36 6.80 7.04
C ILE A 250 13.60 7.67 6.85
N GLU A 251 14.57 7.52 7.73
CA GLU A 251 15.72 8.40 7.78
C GLU A 251 16.93 7.73 8.43
N MET A 252 18.10 7.94 7.84
CA MET A 252 19.37 7.45 8.37
C MET A 252 20.21 8.64 8.80
N LEU A 253 20.71 8.59 10.03
CA LEU A 253 21.43 9.67 10.68
C LEU A 253 22.92 9.33 10.87
N GLN A 254 23.21 8.04 11.04
CA GLN A 254 24.55 7.49 11.12
C GLN A 254 24.70 6.33 10.12
N MET A 255 25.89 6.19 9.54
CA MET A 255 26.25 5.14 8.58
C MET A 255 27.56 4.48 9.05
N GLY A 256 27.74 3.19 8.77
CA GLY A 256 28.91 2.41 9.16
C GLY A 256 28.70 1.62 10.47
N THR A 257 29.81 1.30 11.14
CA THR A 257 29.82 0.43 12.32
C THR A 257 29.60 1.22 13.62
N ALA A 258 28.72 0.70 14.49
CA ALA A 258 28.62 1.09 15.89
C ALA A 258 29.05 -0.06 16.81
N HIS A 259 29.75 0.28 17.91
CA HIS A 259 30.19 -0.71 18.89
C HIS A 259 29.02 -1.46 19.51
N ASP A 260 27.98 -0.75 19.94
CA ASP A 260 26.74 -1.32 20.45
C ASP A 260 25.57 -0.82 19.62
N SER A 261 24.55 -1.66 19.46
CA SER A 261 23.31 -1.28 18.82
C SER A 261 22.09 -1.87 19.50
N TYR A 262 21.00 -1.11 19.44
CA TYR A 262 19.72 -1.46 20.02
C TYR A 262 18.64 -1.07 19.02
N ASP A 263 17.92 -2.08 18.54
CA ASP A 263 16.82 -1.94 17.60
C ASP A 263 15.50 -2.01 18.37
N TYR A 264 14.74 -0.92 18.31
CA TYR A 264 13.45 -0.80 18.98
C TYR A 264 12.33 -0.69 17.95
N ASP A 265 11.17 -1.29 18.23
CA ASP A 265 10.00 -1.26 17.36
C ASP A 265 8.72 -0.97 18.16
N LEU A 266 7.83 -0.10 17.65
CA LEU A 266 6.56 0.17 18.33
C LEU A 266 5.62 -1.03 18.15
N ASN A 267 5.09 -1.54 19.26
CA ASN A 267 4.16 -2.65 19.22
C ASN A 267 2.86 -2.28 18.50
N SER A 268 2.69 -2.78 17.28
CA SER A 268 1.46 -2.62 16.49
C SER A 268 1.08 -1.15 16.31
N ALA A 269 2.06 -0.33 15.87
CA ALA A 269 1.97 1.12 15.85
C ALA A 269 0.66 1.65 15.21
N TYR A 270 0.37 1.26 13.97
CA TYR A 270 -0.85 1.72 13.29
C TYR A 270 -2.14 1.20 13.93
N PRO A 271 -2.32 -0.10 14.20
CA PRO A 271 -3.49 -0.60 14.95
C PRO A 271 -3.74 0.16 16.26
N PHE A 272 -2.69 0.47 17.01
CA PHE A 272 -2.79 1.21 18.26
C PHE A 272 -3.31 2.64 18.03
N GLU A 273 -2.80 3.36 17.02
CA GLU A 273 -3.31 4.71 16.71
C GLU A 273 -4.74 4.67 16.17
N ILE A 274 -5.11 3.65 15.37
CA ILE A 274 -6.48 3.50 14.85
C ILE A 274 -7.48 3.35 15.99
N ALA A 275 -7.15 2.56 17.02
CA ALA A 275 -7.99 2.40 18.21
C ALA A 275 -8.25 3.72 18.96
N ARG A 276 -7.45 4.77 18.71
CA ARG A 276 -7.50 6.07 19.40
C ARG A 276 -8.06 7.19 18.53
N LEU A 277 -8.37 6.91 17.27
CA LEU A 277 -9.01 7.89 16.39
C LEU A 277 -10.36 8.32 16.97
N LEU A 278 -10.64 9.61 16.92
CA LEU A 278 -11.88 10.20 17.38
C LEU A 278 -12.97 10.06 16.32
N ASN A 279 -14.24 10.03 16.73
CA ASN A 279 -15.35 10.30 15.83
C ASN A 279 -15.21 11.76 15.34
N ILE A 280 -15.06 11.94 14.03
CA ILE A 280 -14.87 13.24 13.38
C ILE A 280 -16.14 13.83 12.75
N ASP A 281 -17.28 13.16 12.89
CA ASP A 281 -18.55 13.71 12.42
C ASP A 281 -19.12 14.77 13.39
N ARG A 282 -20.29 15.32 13.04
CA ARG A 282 -20.96 16.38 13.82
C ARG A 282 -21.35 15.97 15.24
N ILE A 283 -21.47 14.68 15.52
CA ILE A 283 -21.74 14.14 16.86
C ILE A 283 -20.44 14.18 17.67
N GLY A 284 -19.33 13.77 17.05
CA GLY A 284 -18.02 13.74 17.71
C GLY A 284 -17.45 15.12 18.04
N GLY A 285 -17.73 16.15 17.24
CA GLY A 285 -17.22 17.49 17.48
C GLY A 285 -17.59 18.52 16.43
N ASP A 286 -16.86 19.64 16.44
CA ASP A 286 -17.06 20.74 15.51
C ASP A 286 -15.80 21.01 14.69
N TRP A 287 -15.99 21.13 13.37
CA TRP A 287 -14.98 21.60 12.45
C TRP A 287 -15.03 23.12 12.31
N LYS A 288 -13.86 23.77 12.33
CA LYS A 288 -13.71 25.21 12.15
C LYS A 288 -12.57 25.52 11.21
N GLU A 289 -12.87 26.29 10.19
CA GLU A 289 -11.87 26.97 9.39
C GLU A 289 -11.17 28.03 10.24
N VAL A 290 -9.86 28.13 10.10
CA VAL A 290 -9.01 29.06 10.87
C VAL A 290 -7.90 29.59 9.98
N ASP A 291 -7.44 30.80 10.28
CA ASP A 291 -6.26 31.45 9.71
C ASP A 291 -5.08 31.45 10.69
N GLU A 292 -5.30 31.03 11.93
CA GLU A 292 -4.30 30.92 12.98
C GLU A 292 -4.25 29.53 13.63
N TYR A 293 -3.16 29.25 14.36
CA TYR A 293 -3.03 28.01 15.11
C TYR A 293 -4.05 27.94 16.26
N ASN A 294 -4.89 26.91 16.28
CA ASN A 294 -5.86 26.70 17.35
C ASN A 294 -5.31 25.75 18.44
N PRO A 295 -4.90 26.22 19.62
CA PRO A 295 -4.36 25.37 20.68
C PRO A 295 -5.40 24.43 21.31
N ARG A 296 -6.70 24.70 21.13
CA ARG A 296 -7.80 23.87 21.67
C ARG A 296 -8.19 22.74 20.74
N ALA A 297 -7.75 22.75 19.49
CA ALA A 297 -8.05 21.71 18.52
C ALA A 297 -7.29 20.42 18.83
N THR A 298 -7.98 19.29 18.69
CA THR A 298 -7.35 17.97 18.79
C THR A 298 -6.76 17.56 17.45
N TYR A 299 -7.50 17.76 16.37
CA TYR A 299 -6.98 17.61 15.00
C TYR A 299 -6.93 18.96 14.32
N GLY A 300 -5.99 19.11 13.40
CA GLY A 300 -5.84 20.32 12.61
C GLY A 300 -4.89 20.11 11.45
N PHE A 301 -5.23 20.69 10.32
CA PHE A 301 -4.48 20.57 9.08
C PHE A 301 -4.30 21.95 8.51
N TYR A 302 -3.06 22.36 8.30
CA TYR A 302 -2.72 23.75 8.05
C TYR A 302 -1.81 23.88 6.84
N ARG A 303 -2.03 24.93 6.06
CA ARG A 303 -1.03 25.52 5.19
C ARG A 303 -0.34 26.65 5.95
N ALA A 304 0.97 26.58 6.05
CA ALA A 304 1.75 27.45 6.93
C ALA A 304 3.14 27.76 6.38
N LEU A 305 3.73 28.86 6.84
CA LEU A 305 5.18 29.06 6.79
C LEU A 305 5.80 28.29 7.97
N ILE A 306 6.59 27.29 7.63
CA ILE A 306 7.26 26.39 8.57
C ILE A 306 8.74 26.79 8.60
N ASN A 307 9.27 27.05 9.79
CA ASN A 307 10.69 27.32 10.00
C ASN A 307 11.28 26.27 10.94
N ILE A 308 12.24 25.48 10.47
CA ILE A 308 12.94 24.46 11.26
C ILE A 308 14.37 24.91 11.54
N LYS A 309 14.77 24.90 12.81
CA LYS A 309 16.13 25.23 13.24
C LYS A 309 17.11 24.11 12.83
N PRO A 310 18.39 24.42 12.61
CA PRO A 310 19.39 23.43 12.22
C PRO A 310 19.62 22.41 13.35
N HIS A 311 18.97 21.26 13.25
CA HIS A 311 19.09 20.14 14.18
C HIS A 311 19.26 18.82 13.44
N ALA A 312 19.98 17.89 14.06
CA ALA A 312 20.24 16.58 13.46
C ALA A 312 18.96 15.78 13.17
N ILE A 313 17.89 15.96 13.96
CA ILE A 313 16.65 15.17 13.87
C ILE A 313 15.46 16.09 13.72
N SER A 314 14.61 15.82 12.73
CA SER A 314 13.30 16.45 12.57
C SER A 314 12.31 15.44 11.96
N PRO A 315 11.12 15.25 12.55
CA PRO A 315 10.06 14.45 11.93
C PRO A 315 9.28 15.23 10.86
N ILE A 316 9.55 16.53 10.71
CA ILE A 316 8.87 17.39 9.75
C ILE A 316 9.47 17.14 8.38
N ARG A 317 8.61 16.76 7.43
CA ARG A 317 9.04 16.34 6.09
C ARG A 317 8.76 17.43 5.08
N PHE A 318 9.68 17.55 4.14
CA PHE A 318 9.53 18.37 2.96
C PHE A 318 9.54 17.46 1.73
N ARG A 319 8.48 17.55 0.93
CA ARG A 319 8.37 16.83 -0.33
C ARG A 319 8.85 17.74 -1.45
N LYS A 320 9.83 17.26 -2.22
CA LYS A 320 10.21 17.84 -3.50
C LYS A 320 10.09 16.72 -4.54
N HIS A 321 9.13 16.88 -5.45
CA HIS A 321 8.74 15.82 -6.40
C HIS A 321 8.43 14.50 -5.66
N PHE A 322 9.09 13.40 -6.04
CA PHE A 322 8.91 12.08 -5.42
C PHE A 322 9.82 11.82 -4.23
N SER A 323 10.67 12.79 -3.84
CA SER A 323 11.61 12.65 -2.75
C SER A 323 11.14 13.36 -1.48
N LEU A 324 11.41 12.74 -0.34
CA LEU A 324 11.12 13.29 0.98
C LEU A 324 12.42 13.57 1.72
N TYR A 325 12.49 14.76 2.30
CA TYR A 325 13.63 15.27 3.06
C TYR A 325 13.20 15.63 4.49
N SER A 326 14.14 15.64 5.44
CA SER A 326 13.99 16.29 6.75
C SER A 326 14.85 17.55 6.77
N PRO A 327 14.39 18.66 6.17
CA PRO A 327 15.23 19.83 6.00
C PRO A 327 15.31 20.68 7.28
N TYR A 328 16.19 21.67 7.24
CA TYR A 328 16.11 22.87 8.07
C TYR A 328 15.94 24.12 7.20
N GLY A 329 15.56 25.25 7.79
CA GLY A 329 15.24 26.50 7.08
C GLY A 329 13.74 26.76 7.03
N SER A 330 13.32 27.68 6.16
CA SER A 330 11.94 28.16 6.06
C SER A 330 11.30 27.78 4.74
N TRP A 331 10.04 27.34 4.76
CA TRP A 331 9.25 27.08 3.55
C TRP A 331 7.75 27.17 3.81
N ILE A 332 6.98 27.40 2.75
CA ILE A 332 5.52 27.26 2.81
C ILE A 332 5.16 25.80 2.54
N GLY A 333 4.43 25.18 3.45
CA GLY A 333 4.05 23.77 3.33
C GLY A 333 2.81 23.42 4.13
N TYR A 334 2.55 22.11 4.20
CA TYR A 334 1.42 21.54 4.91
C TYR A 334 1.88 20.82 6.18
N ILE A 335 1.21 21.09 7.28
CA ILE A 335 1.59 20.60 8.61
C ILE A 335 0.35 20.32 9.46
N THR A 336 0.44 19.28 10.29
CA THR A 336 -0.63 18.87 11.21
C THR A 336 -0.54 19.60 12.56
N GLN A 337 -1.66 19.61 13.28
CA GLN A 337 -1.76 20.08 14.67
C GLN A 337 -0.73 19.40 15.58
N GLY A 338 -0.57 18.09 15.44
CA GLY A 338 0.38 17.30 16.23
C GLY A 338 1.82 17.74 15.98
N GLU A 339 2.19 17.96 14.72
CA GLU A 339 3.52 18.41 14.33
C GLU A 339 3.84 19.82 14.83
N ILE A 340 2.89 20.78 14.72
CA ILE A 340 3.06 22.11 15.31
C ILE A 340 3.27 22.00 16.82
N GLY A 341 2.47 21.16 17.50
CA GLY A 341 2.61 20.90 18.92
C GLY A 341 4.00 20.36 19.30
N PHE A 342 4.52 19.43 18.50
CA PHE A 342 5.88 18.89 18.67
C PHE A 342 6.94 19.98 18.52
N LEU A 343 6.86 20.82 17.46
CA LEU A 343 7.81 21.92 17.23
C LEU A 343 7.84 22.90 18.40
N LYS A 344 6.66 23.31 18.88
CA LYS A 344 6.53 24.24 20.02
C LYS A 344 7.10 23.67 21.31
N ARG A 345 6.79 22.42 21.66
CA ARG A 345 7.27 21.79 22.90
C ARG A 345 8.78 21.54 22.88
N THR A 346 9.34 21.17 21.73
CA THR A 346 10.76 20.84 21.60
C THR A 346 11.64 22.05 21.31
N GLY A 347 11.04 23.17 20.91
CA GLY A 347 11.75 24.36 20.44
C GLY A 347 12.45 24.17 19.09
N LEU A 348 12.15 23.08 18.36
CA LEU A 348 12.78 22.70 17.09
C LEU A 348 12.47 23.67 15.95
N GLY A 349 11.37 24.40 16.03
CA GLY A 349 10.96 25.31 14.96
C GLY A 349 9.73 26.12 15.32
N ASP A 350 9.36 26.99 14.39
CA ASP A 350 8.25 27.94 14.51
C ASP A 350 7.34 27.80 13.29
N VAL A 351 6.04 28.11 13.48
CA VAL A 351 5.02 27.94 12.44
C VAL A 351 4.08 29.14 12.45
N GLN A 352 3.93 29.76 11.28
CA GLN A 352 2.93 30.79 11.02
C GLN A 352 1.85 30.21 10.10
N VAL A 353 0.65 30.02 10.63
CA VAL A 353 -0.50 29.51 9.87
C VAL A 353 -1.03 30.61 8.94
N PHE A 354 -1.44 30.20 7.74
CA PHE A 354 -2.14 31.07 6.79
C PHE A 354 -3.60 30.66 6.60
N HIS A 355 -3.84 29.35 6.62
CA HIS A 355 -5.16 28.76 6.44
C HIS A 355 -5.13 27.34 7.00
N GLY A 356 -6.23 26.91 7.60
CA GLY A 356 -6.37 25.55 8.09
C GLY A 356 -7.80 25.19 8.46
N TRP A 357 -7.99 23.91 8.71
CA TRP A 357 -9.21 23.37 9.28
C TRP A 357 -8.87 22.62 10.56
N THR A 358 -9.67 22.86 11.60
CA THR A 358 -9.44 22.30 12.93
C THR A 358 -10.67 21.60 13.45
N PHE A 359 -10.47 20.53 14.21
CA PHE A 359 -11.52 19.76 14.86
C PHE A 359 -11.38 19.85 16.37
N VAL A 360 -12.43 20.33 17.02
CA VAL A 360 -12.55 20.36 18.47
C VAL A 360 -13.59 19.32 18.88
N PRO A 361 -13.19 18.22 19.55
CA PRO A 361 -14.15 17.20 19.96
C PRO A 361 -15.07 17.75 21.05
N LYS A 362 -16.36 17.41 20.96
CA LYS A 362 -17.33 17.59 22.05
C LYS A 362 -17.11 16.53 23.13
N GLU A 363 -16.86 15.31 22.67
CA GLU A 363 -16.62 14.13 23.49
C GLU A 363 -15.50 13.28 22.89
N ARG A 364 -14.81 12.52 23.73
CA ARG A 364 -13.77 11.58 23.28
C ARG A 364 -14.38 10.24 22.88
N LEU A 365 -15.14 10.24 21.80
CA LEU A 365 -15.71 9.03 21.20
C LEU A 365 -14.69 8.40 20.25
N THR A 366 -14.30 7.15 20.47
CA THR A 366 -13.29 6.44 19.66
C THR A 366 -13.92 5.26 18.92
N PRO A 367 -14.44 5.44 17.69
CA PRO A 367 -15.31 4.47 17.03
C PRO A 367 -14.65 3.10 16.79
N PHE A 368 -13.33 3.06 16.56
CA PHE A 368 -12.61 1.83 16.25
C PHE A 368 -12.00 1.13 17.47
N ARG A 369 -12.13 1.72 18.67
CA ARG A 369 -11.39 1.28 19.86
C ARG A 369 -11.70 -0.17 20.23
N ALA A 370 -12.98 -0.49 20.40
CA ALA A 370 -13.40 -1.83 20.82
C ALA A 370 -12.93 -2.90 19.83
N THR A 371 -13.08 -2.63 18.53
CA THR A 371 -12.67 -3.56 17.46
C THR A 371 -11.16 -3.80 17.47
N PHE A 372 -10.35 -2.74 17.52
CA PHE A 372 -8.89 -2.89 17.48
C PHE A 372 -8.29 -3.41 18.79
N GLU A 373 -8.83 -3.03 19.95
CA GLU A 373 -8.43 -3.64 21.23
C GLU A 373 -8.73 -5.14 21.24
N ARG A 374 -9.90 -5.56 20.75
CA ARG A 374 -10.25 -6.98 20.60
C ARG A 374 -9.27 -7.72 19.69
N LEU A 375 -8.94 -7.17 18.52
CA LEU A 375 -8.00 -7.80 17.57
C LEU A 375 -6.57 -7.88 18.12
N LEU A 376 -6.13 -6.85 18.84
CA LEU A 376 -4.81 -6.84 19.48
C LEU A 376 -4.72 -7.87 20.61
N ASN A 377 -5.75 -7.95 21.46
CA ASN A 377 -5.84 -8.95 22.53
C ASN A 377 -5.91 -10.38 21.95
N LEU A 378 -6.70 -10.57 20.89
CA LEU A 378 -6.78 -11.85 20.18
C LEU A 378 -5.40 -12.28 19.65
N ARG A 379 -4.68 -11.37 18.99
CA ARG A 379 -3.33 -11.63 18.50
C ARG A 379 -2.36 -11.99 19.62
N GLN A 380 -2.45 -11.32 20.77
CA GLN A 380 -1.61 -11.60 21.92
C GLN A 380 -1.89 -13.00 22.48
N ARG A 381 -3.16 -13.34 22.68
CA ARG A 381 -3.57 -14.69 23.10
C ARG A 381 -3.07 -15.79 22.16
N MET A 382 -3.20 -15.60 20.84
CA MET A 382 -2.70 -16.57 19.85
C MET A 382 -1.18 -16.81 19.98
N ARG A 383 -0.40 -15.79 20.34
CA ARG A 383 1.04 -15.96 20.62
C ARG A 383 1.30 -16.78 21.87
N GLU A 384 0.53 -16.53 22.93
CA GLU A 384 0.63 -17.22 24.21
C GLU A 384 0.24 -18.70 24.08
N GLU A 385 -0.73 -19.00 23.20
CA GLU A 385 -1.16 -20.35 22.82
C GLU A 385 -0.20 -21.05 21.84
N GLY A 386 0.83 -20.36 21.35
CA GLY A 386 1.79 -20.90 20.39
C GLY A 386 1.33 -20.89 18.92
N ASP A 387 0.14 -20.36 18.62
CA ASP A 387 -0.38 -20.18 17.25
C ASP A 387 0.24 -18.94 16.57
N GLN A 388 1.51 -19.11 16.18
CA GLN A 388 2.29 -18.07 15.50
C GLN A 388 1.74 -17.69 14.13
N LEU A 389 1.09 -18.62 13.43
CA LEU A 389 0.51 -18.38 12.11
C LEU A 389 -0.64 -17.39 12.22
N SER A 390 -1.62 -17.67 13.09
CA SER A 390 -2.77 -16.79 13.31
C SER A 390 -2.37 -15.44 13.86
N ALA A 391 -1.42 -15.40 14.80
CA ALA A 391 -0.88 -14.16 15.32
C ALA A 391 -0.23 -13.29 14.21
N SER A 392 0.47 -13.92 13.26
CA SER A 392 1.11 -13.23 12.15
C SER A 392 0.10 -12.74 11.10
N LEU A 393 -0.94 -13.50 10.83
CA LEU A 393 -2.00 -13.11 9.91
C LEU A 393 -2.84 -11.96 10.47
N LEU A 394 -3.17 -11.99 11.77
CA LEU A 394 -3.79 -10.87 12.47
C LEU A 394 -2.89 -9.61 12.46
N LYS A 395 -1.57 -9.78 12.64
CA LYS A 395 -0.62 -8.67 12.49
C LYS A 395 -0.72 -8.05 11.10
N LEU A 396 -0.73 -8.85 10.04
CA LEU A 396 -0.83 -8.37 8.67
C LEU A 396 -2.15 -7.67 8.38
N ALA A 397 -3.27 -8.27 8.77
CA ALA A 397 -4.59 -7.69 8.52
C ALA A 397 -4.76 -6.36 9.26
N THR A 398 -4.34 -6.27 10.53
CA THR A 398 -4.44 -5.02 11.31
C THR A 398 -3.47 -3.95 10.82
N ALA A 399 -2.23 -4.29 10.44
CA ALA A 399 -1.25 -3.33 9.94
C ALA A 399 -1.69 -2.64 8.62
N ARG A 400 -2.47 -3.33 7.78
CA ARG A 400 -2.98 -2.80 6.51
C ARG A 400 -4.17 -1.83 6.66
N ALA A 401 -4.71 -1.68 7.87
CA ALA A 401 -5.89 -0.84 8.12
C ALA A 401 -5.67 0.63 7.77
N CYS A 402 -4.50 1.18 8.09
CA CYS A 402 -4.18 2.55 7.72
C CYS A 402 -4.21 2.76 6.20
N GLY A 403 -3.75 1.78 5.42
CA GLY A 403 -3.75 1.86 3.96
C GLY A 403 -5.15 1.89 3.35
N LYS A 404 -6.16 1.38 4.07
CA LYS A 404 -7.56 1.40 3.61
C LYS A 404 -8.17 2.79 3.63
N PHE A 405 -7.76 3.63 4.58
CA PHE A 405 -8.17 5.03 4.61
C PHE A 405 -7.67 5.84 3.41
N LEU A 406 -6.65 5.36 2.68
CA LEU A 406 -6.12 5.99 1.46
C LEU A 406 -6.34 5.16 0.20
N GLN A 407 -7.14 4.09 0.27
CA GLN A 407 -7.28 3.18 -0.84
C GLN A 407 -7.86 3.91 -2.07
N ARG A 408 -7.13 3.81 -3.17
CA ARG A 408 -7.52 4.27 -4.50
C ARG A 408 -7.73 3.05 -5.38
N ILE A 409 -8.89 2.96 -6.01
CA ILE A 409 -9.29 1.85 -6.88
C ILE A 409 -9.24 2.37 -8.32
N PRO A 410 -8.22 2.00 -9.11
CA PRO A 410 -8.21 2.32 -10.52
C PRO A 410 -9.34 1.54 -11.21
N LYS A 411 -10.14 2.26 -12.01
CA LYS A 411 -11.15 1.70 -12.90
C LYS A 411 -10.63 1.67 -14.34
N VAL A 412 -11.33 0.90 -15.17
CA VAL A 412 -11.19 0.96 -16.63
C VAL A 412 -11.31 2.43 -17.06
N ASN A 413 -10.42 2.89 -17.94
CA ASN A 413 -10.25 4.29 -18.37
C ASN A 413 -9.48 5.22 -17.43
N LYS A 414 -8.64 4.69 -16.53
CA LYS A 414 -7.77 5.49 -15.62
C LYS A 414 -8.54 6.38 -14.64
N ILE A 415 -9.86 6.19 -14.50
CA ILE A 415 -10.66 6.85 -13.47
C ILE A 415 -10.27 6.25 -12.12
N ILE A 416 -9.90 7.09 -11.16
CA ILE A 416 -9.57 6.64 -9.81
C ILE A 416 -10.81 6.83 -8.92
N GLU A 417 -11.27 5.76 -8.29
CA GLU A 417 -12.31 5.81 -7.27
C GLU A 417 -11.70 5.70 -5.87
N ALA A 418 -12.31 6.38 -4.90
CA ALA A 418 -11.97 6.18 -3.50
C ALA A 418 -12.49 4.82 -3.00
N GLY A 419 -11.73 4.15 -2.13
CA GLY A 419 -12.16 2.95 -1.44
C GLY A 419 -13.35 3.19 -0.50
N GLN A 420 -14.01 2.11 -0.05
CA GLN A 420 -15.24 2.20 0.76
C GLN A 420 -15.05 2.91 2.11
N VAL A 421 -13.85 2.78 2.69
CA VAL A 421 -13.48 3.42 3.96
C VAL A 421 -12.47 4.55 3.76
N PHE A 422 -12.42 5.17 2.58
CA PHE A 422 -11.50 6.26 2.30
C PHE A 422 -11.77 7.46 3.22
N CYS A 423 -10.76 7.87 3.98
CA CYS A 423 -10.80 8.98 4.92
C CYS A 423 -9.38 9.52 5.15
N PRO A 424 -8.95 10.56 4.41
CA PRO A 424 -7.57 11.06 4.50
C PRO A 424 -7.23 11.64 5.88
N ILE A 425 -8.23 12.12 6.63
CA ILE A 425 -8.05 12.61 8.01
C ILE A 425 -7.54 11.49 8.91
N TYR A 426 -8.19 10.32 8.90
CA TYR A 426 -7.77 9.18 9.71
C TYR A 426 -6.40 8.65 9.30
N ALA A 427 -6.12 8.56 8.00
CA ALA A 427 -4.79 8.18 7.54
C ALA A 427 -3.71 9.16 8.03
N CYS A 428 -3.97 10.46 7.89
CA CYS A 428 -3.04 11.52 8.26
C CYS A 428 -2.74 11.49 9.76
N GLU A 429 -3.77 11.37 10.59
CA GLU A 429 -3.59 11.25 12.04
C GLU A 429 -2.84 9.97 12.43
N VAL A 430 -3.20 8.79 11.91
CA VAL A 430 -2.49 7.54 12.24
C VAL A 430 -1.00 7.64 11.92
N MET A 431 -0.66 8.11 10.72
CA MET A 431 0.74 8.25 10.28
C MET A 431 1.48 9.31 11.09
N THR A 432 0.83 10.44 11.36
CA THR A 432 1.41 11.55 12.13
C THR A 432 1.65 11.14 13.57
N GLN A 433 0.67 10.57 14.27
CA GLN A 433 0.82 10.19 15.67
C GLN A 433 1.85 9.08 15.85
N THR A 434 1.90 8.10 14.94
CA THR A 434 2.95 7.07 14.95
C THR A 434 4.34 7.69 14.83
N LYS A 435 4.52 8.57 13.84
CA LYS A 435 5.77 9.30 13.62
C LYS A 435 6.16 10.14 14.83
N LEU A 436 5.22 10.88 15.42
CA LEU A 436 5.49 11.78 16.53
C LEU A 436 5.81 11.02 17.83
N ARG A 437 5.20 9.85 18.06
CA ARG A 437 5.59 9.00 19.20
C ARG A 437 7.05 8.60 19.11
N LEU A 438 7.50 8.21 17.92
CA LEU A 438 8.90 7.89 17.68
C LEU A 438 9.80 9.14 17.79
N ALA A 439 9.31 10.28 17.33
CA ALA A 439 10.04 11.56 17.37
C ALA A 439 10.30 12.06 18.78
N GLU A 440 9.34 11.91 19.69
CA GLU A 440 9.52 12.28 21.10
C GLU A 440 10.69 11.53 21.74
N LEU A 441 10.86 10.25 21.41
CA LEU A 441 11.97 9.44 21.89
C LEU A 441 13.28 9.76 21.18
N ALA A 442 13.25 9.81 19.86
CA ALA A 442 14.41 10.16 19.04
C ALA A 442 14.95 11.54 19.44
N TRP A 443 14.10 12.51 19.75
CA TRP A 443 14.51 13.84 20.19
C TRP A 443 15.24 13.84 21.55
N LYS A 444 14.72 13.10 22.52
CA LYS A 444 15.33 12.94 23.85
C LYS A 444 16.72 12.30 23.77
N GLN A 445 16.93 11.38 22.84
CA GLN A 445 18.18 10.63 22.68
C GLN A 445 18.89 10.89 21.35
N ARG A 446 18.69 12.08 20.78
CA ARG A 446 19.10 12.45 19.42
C ARG A 446 20.59 12.27 19.07
N LYS A 447 21.46 12.17 20.07
CA LYS A 447 22.90 11.94 19.87
C LYS A 447 23.23 10.48 19.55
N ASP A 448 22.36 9.57 19.97
CA ASP A 448 22.57 8.12 19.90
C ASP A 448 21.66 7.48 18.84
N VAL A 449 20.80 8.24 18.15
CA VAL A 449 19.96 7.71 17.06
C VAL A 449 20.82 7.50 15.80
N MET A 450 20.77 6.29 15.25
CA MET A 450 21.45 5.91 14.03
C MET A 450 20.51 5.89 12.82
N SER A 451 19.34 5.30 12.97
CA SER A 451 18.34 5.17 11.90
C SER A 451 16.93 5.15 12.45
N ILE A 452 15.99 5.59 11.64
CA ILE A 452 14.56 5.66 11.90
C ILE A 452 13.84 5.01 10.74
N THR A 453 12.93 4.07 11.03
CA THR A 453 12.25 3.25 10.03
C THR A 453 10.78 3.08 10.37
N VAL A 454 9.95 4.06 10.01
CA VAL A 454 8.51 4.08 10.24
C VAL A 454 8.16 4.10 11.74
N ASP A 455 8.11 2.93 12.35
CA ASP A 455 7.84 2.61 13.74
C ASP A 455 9.08 2.09 14.50
N GLY A 456 10.20 1.88 13.79
CA GLY A 456 11.47 1.40 14.33
C GLY A 456 12.51 2.50 14.58
N LEU A 457 13.29 2.33 15.65
CA LEU A 457 14.39 3.20 16.06
C LEU A 457 15.64 2.37 16.32
N LEU A 458 16.70 2.60 15.53
CA LEU A 458 18.01 2.00 15.74
C LEU A 458 18.92 2.99 16.44
N MET A 459 19.53 2.56 17.54
CA MET A 459 20.33 3.41 18.41
C MET A 459 21.69 2.80 18.75
N SER A 460 22.69 3.64 18.97
CA SER A 460 24.04 3.25 19.39
C SER A 460 24.18 3.06 20.90
N LYS A 461 23.12 3.35 21.67
CA LYS A 461 23.03 3.18 23.12
C LYS A 461 21.63 2.76 23.50
N SER A 462 21.51 2.01 24.60
CA SER A 462 20.22 1.60 25.11
C SER A 462 19.41 2.80 25.57
N LEU A 463 18.09 2.69 25.43
CA LEU A 463 17.15 3.70 25.94
C LEU A 463 17.33 3.86 27.45
N ARG A 464 17.45 5.11 27.91
CA ARG A 464 17.52 5.44 29.34
C ARG A 464 16.11 5.59 29.93
N GLY A 465 15.82 4.80 30.95
CA GLY A 465 14.58 4.88 31.74
C GLY A 465 13.45 3.95 31.25
N PRO A 466 12.33 3.89 31.99
CA PRO A 466 11.19 3.07 31.62
C PRO A 466 10.61 3.52 30.28
N ILE A 467 10.38 2.54 29.40
CA ILE A 467 9.85 2.73 28.06
C ILE A 467 8.32 2.69 28.14
N ASP A 468 7.70 3.75 28.64
CA ASP A 468 6.22 3.87 28.65
C ASP A 468 5.66 4.31 27.29
N THR A 469 6.25 3.80 26.21
CA THR A 469 5.91 4.19 24.84
C THR A 469 5.41 3.04 23.99
N GLY A 470 5.31 1.83 24.57
CA GLY A 470 4.96 0.62 23.83
C GLY A 470 6.04 0.16 22.85
N LEU A 471 7.26 0.67 22.95
CA LEU A 471 8.42 0.15 22.22
C LEU A 471 8.86 -1.18 22.85
N LYS A 472 9.22 -2.13 22.01
CA LYS A 472 9.94 -3.36 22.39
C LYS A 472 11.33 -3.36 21.78
N THR A 473 12.29 -3.97 22.46
CA THR A 473 13.60 -4.27 21.88
C THR A 473 13.45 -5.47 20.95
N GLU A 474 13.71 -5.28 19.66
CA GLU A 474 13.70 -6.38 18.68
C GLU A 474 15.01 -7.14 18.69
N ALA A 475 16.11 -6.40 18.77
CA ALA A 475 17.46 -6.96 18.73
C ALA A 475 18.44 -6.00 19.40
N SER A 476 19.55 -6.55 19.88
CA SER A 476 20.67 -5.78 20.39
C SER A 476 21.95 -6.60 20.28
N GLY A 477 23.06 -5.94 20.01
CA GLY A 477 24.34 -6.63 19.97
C GLY A 477 25.53 -5.70 19.78
N VAL A 478 26.71 -6.31 19.85
CA VAL A 478 27.98 -5.65 19.60
C VAL A 478 28.25 -5.69 18.09
N ALA A 479 28.69 -4.57 17.52
CA ALA A 479 29.06 -4.37 16.11
C ALA A 479 27.89 -4.42 15.09
N SER A 480 27.14 -3.33 14.98
CA SER A 480 26.15 -3.16 13.90
C SER A 480 26.65 -2.31 12.76
N THR A 481 26.43 -2.76 11.52
CA THR A 481 26.68 -1.97 10.32
C THR A 481 25.36 -1.41 9.77
N VAL A 482 25.28 -0.09 9.60
CA VAL A 482 24.12 0.60 9.01
C VAL A 482 24.51 1.19 7.67
N PHE A 483 23.77 0.86 6.61
CA PHE A 483 24.07 1.33 5.26
C PHE A 483 22.96 2.23 4.69
N ALA A 484 21.70 1.87 4.91
CA ALA A 484 20.54 2.65 4.50
C ALA A 484 19.41 2.46 5.52
N PRO A 485 18.38 3.32 5.52
CA PRO A 485 17.18 3.02 6.30
C PRO A 485 16.65 1.63 5.91
N LEU A 486 16.29 0.81 6.90
CA LEU A 486 15.87 -0.61 6.76
C LEU A 486 16.98 -1.60 6.35
N ILE A 487 18.21 -1.15 6.09
CA ILE A 487 19.31 -2.01 5.65
C ILE A 487 20.46 -1.85 6.65
N ALA A 488 20.40 -2.70 7.68
CA ALA A 488 21.36 -2.77 8.75
C ALA A 488 21.56 -4.20 9.20
N HIS A 489 22.79 -4.54 9.60
CA HIS A 489 23.09 -5.76 10.34
C HIS A 489 23.01 -5.43 11.84
N VAL A 490 22.12 -6.11 12.55
CA VAL A 490 22.02 -6.07 14.02
C VAL A 490 22.02 -7.51 14.51
N PRO A 491 22.95 -7.92 15.39
CA PRO A 491 22.97 -9.29 15.89
C PRO A 491 21.62 -9.70 16.48
N GLY A 492 21.12 -10.88 16.06
CA GLY A 492 19.80 -11.40 16.46
C GLY A 492 18.60 -10.84 15.68
N LYS A 493 18.77 -9.79 14.87
CA LYS A 493 17.71 -9.31 13.98
C LYS A 493 17.67 -10.14 12.70
N LEU A 494 16.51 -10.69 12.38
CA LEU A 494 16.27 -11.28 11.07
C LEU A 494 16.21 -10.16 10.03
N SER A 495 17.27 -10.05 9.23
CA SER A 495 17.31 -9.18 8.05
C SER A 495 16.91 -9.98 6.81
N GLN A 496 16.31 -9.31 5.82
CA GLN A 496 16.08 -9.93 4.49
C GLN A 496 17.40 -10.25 3.78
N PHE A 497 18.47 -9.53 4.12
CA PHE A 497 19.79 -9.69 3.52
C PHE A 497 20.85 -9.70 4.61
N ASP A 498 21.80 -10.62 4.51
CA ASP A 498 22.98 -10.59 5.36
C ASP A 498 23.96 -9.54 4.83
N LEU A 499 23.78 -8.31 5.30
CA LEU A 499 24.60 -7.17 4.90
C LEU A 499 26.08 -7.40 5.23
N LEU A 500 26.38 -8.05 6.37
CA LEU A 500 27.74 -8.27 6.82
C LEU A 500 28.46 -9.25 5.87
N ASP A 501 27.84 -10.40 5.61
CA ASP A 501 28.34 -11.38 4.64
C ASP A 501 28.57 -10.77 3.24
N HIS A 502 27.66 -9.90 2.77
CA HIS A 502 27.85 -9.20 1.49
C HIS A 502 29.05 -8.24 1.49
N ILE A 503 29.25 -7.48 2.57
CA ILE A 503 30.39 -6.58 2.70
C ILE A 503 31.70 -7.37 2.76
N GLU A 504 31.73 -8.46 3.51
CA GLU A 504 32.92 -9.32 3.67
C GLU A 504 33.31 -10.04 2.38
N ARG A 505 32.33 -10.50 1.59
CA ARG A 505 32.58 -11.11 0.27
C ARG A 505 33.07 -10.09 -0.76
N TYR A 506 32.58 -8.86 -0.67
CA TYR A 506 32.84 -7.84 -1.69
C TYR A 506 33.33 -6.51 -1.09
N PRO A 507 34.42 -6.46 -0.31
CA PRO A 507 34.81 -5.28 0.49
C PRO A 507 35.25 -4.07 -0.35
N ASN A 508 35.58 -4.30 -1.62
CA ASN A 508 35.97 -3.23 -2.55
C ASN A 508 34.81 -2.74 -3.43
N ALA A 509 33.61 -3.29 -3.26
CA ALA A 509 32.47 -2.97 -4.11
C ALA A 509 31.97 -1.53 -3.85
N ARG A 510 31.68 -0.81 -4.92
CA ARG A 510 31.03 0.51 -4.88
C ARG A 510 29.51 0.42 -4.88
N TYR A 511 29.01 -0.76 -5.19
CA TYR A 511 27.62 -1.13 -5.33
C TYR A 511 27.44 -2.49 -4.66
N LEU A 512 26.40 -2.63 -3.83
CA LEU A 512 25.98 -3.91 -3.28
C LEU A 512 24.67 -4.30 -3.97
N ASP A 513 24.69 -5.41 -4.70
CA ASP A 513 23.50 -5.90 -5.40
C ASP A 513 22.77 -6.91 -4.52
N PHE A 514 21.60 -6.49 -4.05
CA PHE A 514 20.67 -7.34 -3.33
C PHE A 514 19.63 -7.81 -4.32
N GLY A 515 19.72 -9.06 -4.73
CA GLY A 515 18.70 -9.65 -5.58
C GLY A 515 17.43 -9.95 -4.81
N SER A 516 16.28 -9.66 -5.41
CA SER A 516 15.08 -10.40 -5.04
C SER A 516 14.51 -11.08 -6.28
N GLU A 517 14.25 -12.38 -6.15
CA GLU A 517 13.41 -13.07 -7.11
C GLU A 517 11.96 -12.70 -6.84
N ARG A 518 11.25 -12.25 -7.86
CA ARG A 518 9.80 -12.07 -7.81
C ARG A 518 9.17 -12.48 -9.12
N ARG A 519 7.87 -12.74 -9.11
CA ARG A 519 7.15 -12.99 -10.36
C ARG A 519 6.84 -11.69 -11.09
N LEU A 520 6.97 -11.72 -12.41
CA LEU A 520 6.49 -10.67 -13.29
C LEU A 520 4.96 -10.68 -13.25
N THR A 521 4.34 -9.54 -12.93
CA THR A 521 2.88 -9.44 -12.97
C THR A 521 2.41 -9.37 -14.42
N MET A 522 1.15 -9.74 -14.68
CA MET A 522 0.60 -9.63 -16.04
C MET A 522 0.63 -8.19 -16.57
N ILE A 523 0.46 -7.19 -15.69
CA ILE A 523 0.56 -5.78 -16.11
C ILE A 523 1.98 -5.46 -16.56
N GLU A 524 2.99 -5.84 -15.79
CA GLU A 524 4.38 -5.59 -16.18
C GLU A 524 4.79 -6.35 -17.44
N ALA A 525 4.29 -7.58 -17.61
CA ALA A 525 4.51 -8.38 -18.81
C ALA A 525 3.87 -7.74 -20.05
N LEU A 526 2.68 -7.15 -19.90
CA LEU A 526 2.02 -6.38 -20.94
C LEU A 526 2.72 -5.05 -21.23
N ASP A 527 3.13 -4.32 -20.19
CA ASP A 527 3.88 -3.06 -20.32
C ASP A 527 5.26 -3.27 -21.00
N SER A 528 5.80 -4.49 -20.92
CA SER A 528 7.04 -4.89 -21.59
C SER A 528 6.84 -5.58 -22.94
N ASP A 529 5.62 -5.59 -23.50
CA ASP A 529 5.26 -6.30 -24.74
C ASP A 529 5.68 -7.79 -24.76
N ASN A 530 5.69 -8.44 -23.59
CA ASN A 530 6.11 -9.84 -23.44
C ASN A 530 5.14 -10.61 -22.55
N PHE A 531 3.92 -10.82 -23.06
CA PHE A 531 2.85 -11.51 -22.36
C PHE A 531 3.25 -12.90 -21.82
N TYR A 532 4.07 -13.64 -22.57
CA TYR A 532 4.55 -14.97 -22.19
C TYR A 532 5.47 -14.98 -20.97
N ASP A 533 5.95 -13.81 -20.52
CA ASP A 533 6.73 -13.69 -19.29
C ASP A 533 5.86 -13.51 -18.04
N ALA A 534 4.55 -13.31 -18.18
CA ALA A 534 3.65 -13.20 -17.04
C ALA A 534 3.75 -14.44 -16.12
N GLY A 535 4.01 -14.21 -14.84
CA GLY A 535 4.19 -15.27 -13.84
C GLY A 535 5.59 -15.89 -13.79
N LYS A 536 6.48 -15.62 -14.76
CA LYS A 536 7.89 -16.05 -14.67
C LYS A 536 8.56 -15.38 -13.49
N THR A 537 9.42 -16.13 -12.80
CA THR A 537 10.32 -15.56 -11.79
C THR A 537 11.39 -14.75 -12.51
N ILE A 538 11.42 -13.45 -12.23
CA ILE A 538 12.47 -12.55 -12.65
C ILE A 538 13.34 -12.18 -11.46
N TYR A 539 14.63 -12.00 -11.72
CA TYR A 539 15.53 -11.41 -10.76
C TYR A 539 15.43 -9.89 -10.87
N VAL A 540 15.04 -9.23 -9.78
CA VAL A 540 15.05 -7.78 -9.70
C VAL A 540 16.26 -7.37 -8.87
N PRO A 541 17.32 -6.82 -9.50
CA PRO A 541 18.45 -6.31 -8.75
C PRO A 541 18.01 -5.09 -7.95
N MET A 542 18.25 -5.12 -6.63
CA MET A 542 18.24 -3.94 -5.78
C MET A 542 19.70 -3.51 -5.57
N THR A 543 20.18 -2.65 -6.45
CA THR A 543 21.53 -2.10 -6.38
C THR A 543 21.60 -0.96 -5.37
N LEU A 544 22.44 -1.14 -4.36
CA LEU A 544 22.75 -0.13 -3.36
C LEU A 544 24.11 0.50 -3.63
N SER A 545 24.11 1.73 -4.11
CA SER A 545 25.35 2.48 -4.31
C SER A 545 25.81 3.15 -3.02
N MET A 546 27.11 3.03 -2.71
CA MET A 546 27.74 3.66 -1.52
C MET A 546 27.58 5.19 -1.48
N TRP A 547 27.23 5.82 -2.61
CA TRP A 547 27.13 7.26 -2.78
C TRP A 547 25.69 7.80 -2.77
N HIS A 548 24.68 6.93 -2.65
CA HIS A 548 23.32 7.28 -3.09
C HIS A 548 22.41 7.88 -2.04
N TYR A 549 22.82 7.98 -0.76
CA TYR A 549 21.96 8.58 0.25
C TYR A 549 22.00 10.12 0.24
N ASN A 550 21.38 10.70 -0.79
CA ASN A 550 21.37 12.13 -1.07
C ASN A 550 20.34 12.95 -0.27
N LYS A 551 19.65 12.34 0.70
CA LYS A 551 18.63 13.01 1.52
C LYS A 551 19.21 13.84 2.66
N ARG A 552 20.49 13.65 2.95
CA ARG A 552 21.24 14.35 4.00
C ARG A 552 22.64 14.70 3.51
N TYR A 553 23.31 15.59 4.22
CA TYR A 553 24.72 15.91 4.01
C TYR A 553 25.60 14.99 4.84
N TRP A 554 26.63 14.40 4.24
CA TRP A 554 27.52 13.42 4.88
C TRP A 554 28.98 13.88 4.97
N GLY A 555 29.26 15.16 4.68
CA GLY A 555 30.62 15.67 4.59
C GLY A 555 31.42 15.08 3.42
N ASP A 556 32.73 15.34 3.40
CA ASP A 556 33.66 14.88 2.36
C ASP A 556 34.08 13.41 2.52
N GLY A 557 33.50 12.70 3.49
CA GLY A 557 34.01 11.44 4.00
C GLY A 557 33.24 10.18 3.65
N LEU A 558 32.16 10.22 2.83
CA LEU A 558 31.31 9.05 2.55
C LEU A 558 32.12 7.77 2.23
N PRO A 559 31.63 6.58 2.64
CA PRO A 559 32.27 5.33 2.26
C PRO A 559 32.39 5.24 0.74
N ARG A 560 33.60 4.94 0.26
CA ARG A 560 33.88 4.78 -1.17
C ARG A 560 33.68 3.33 -1.60
N ARG A 561 33.83 2.40 -0.66
CA ARG A 561 33.70 0.95 -0.84
C ARG A 561 32.91 0.38 0.34
N SER A 562 32.24 -0.74 0.12
CA SER A 562 31.49 -1.47 1.14
C SER A 562 32.31 -1.78 2.41
N GLY A 563 33.58 -2.16 2.28
CA GLY A 563 34.47 -2.46 3.40
C GLY A 563 34.73 -1.27 4.32
N ASP A 564 34.58 -0.05 3.81
CA ASP A 564 34.68 1.16 4.63
C ASP A 564 33.59 1.14 5.72
N LEU A 565 32.41 0.57 5.44
CA LEU A 565 31.31 0.48 6.39
C LEU A 565 31.66 -0.29 7.66
N LEU A 566 32.60 -1.24 7.59
CA LEU A 566 33.04 -2.03 8.75
C LEU A 566 33.91 -1.24 9.71
N THR A 567 34.60 -0.20 9.23
CA THR A 567 35.62 0.53 9.99
C THR A 567 35.26 1.98 10.25
N GLY A 568 34.41 2.58 9.41
CA GLY A 568 33.98 3.96 9.54
C GLY A 568 32.68 4.12 10.32
N ASN A 569 32.47 5.34 10.82
CA ASN A 569 31.22 5.79 11.41
C ASN A 569 30.98 7.25 10.99
N TRP A 570 30.04 7.44 10.08
CA TRP A 570 29.72 8.75 9.54
C TRP A 570 28.43 9.26 10.13
N LYS A 571 28.43 10.54 10.50
CA LYS A 571 27.23 11.26 10.94
C LYS A 571 26.78 12.20 9.85
N SER A 572 25.47 12.34 9.71
CA SER A 572 24.87 13.21 8.72
C SER A 572 24.26 14.47 9.32
N ALA A 573 24.26 15.54 8.54
CA ALA A 573 23.54 16.78 8.82
C ALA A 573 22.29 16.89 7.92
N PRO A 574 21.21 17.54 8.40
CA PRO A 574 20.08 17.85 7.53
C PRO A 574 20.53 18.79 6.39
N LEU A 575 19.82 18.74 5.27
CA LEU A 575 20.01 19.70 4.19
C LEU A 575 19.15 20.94 4.43
N MET A 576 19.62 22.10 4.00
CA MET A 576 18.82 23.31 3.99
C MET A 576 17.75 23.22 2.89
N VAL A 577 16.57 23.81 3.08
CA VAL A 577 15.50 23.80 2.06
C VAL A 577 16.02 24.34 0.74
N GLU A 578 16.76 25.44 0.76
CA GLU A 578 17.33 26.11 -0.41
C GLU A 578 18.27 25.18 -1.18
N GLU A 579 19.12 24.40 -0.48
CA GLU A 579 19.99 23.40 -1.10
C GLU A 579 19.18 22.28 -1.76
N ILE A 580 18.12 21.82 -1.10
CA ILE A 580 17.22 20.81 -1.67
C ILE A 580 16.54 21.35 -2.93
N MET A 581 16.11 22.61 -2.92
CA MET A 581 15.49 23.27 -4.07
C MET A 581 16.45 23.41 -5.25
N LEU A 582 17.74 23.67 -5.00
CA LEU A 582 18.77 23.77 -6.03
C LEU A 582 19.24 22.42 -6.60
N ARG A 583 19.07 21.32 -5.86
CA ARG A 583 19.44 19.98 -6.36
C ARG A 583 18.61 19.62 -7.59
N ARG A 584 19.29 19.48 -8.72
CA ARG A 584 18.71 18.88 -9.93
C ARG A 584 18.37 17.43 -9.64
N GLU A 585 17.22 17.00 -10.12
CA GLU A 585 16.89 15.58 -10.11
C GLU A 585 17.90 14.85 -10.98
N ARG A 586 18.65 13.91 -10.40
CA ARG A 586 19.26 12.85 -11.19
C ARG A 586 18.16 11.81 -11.36
N ARG A 587 17.56 11.76 -12.55
CA ARG A 587 16.62 10.70 -12.94
C ARG A 587 17.32 9.36 -12.94
#